data_AF-A0A2T3AI04-F1
#
_entry.id   AF-A0A2T3AI04-F1
#
_cell.length_a   1.000
_cell.length_b   1.000
_cell.length_c   1.000
_cell.angle_alpha   90.00
_cell.angle_beta   90.00
_cell.angle_gamma   90.00
#
_symmetry.space_group_name_H-M   'P 1'
#
loop_
_entity.id
_entity.type
_entity.pdbx_description
1 polymer ?
#
loop_
_entity_poly.entity_id
_entity_poly.type
_entity_poly.pdbx_seq_one_letter_code
_entity_poly.pdbx_strand_id
1 'polypeptide(L)'
;MSDLGSTAYVTENERVNRWPDRQIGVAAMCGGAKCAVEGLGSKDRWKKPLQEPVLPAVITTPADPWPRPYYFEGGFRRVRPYYFTYTTWCKERWRGRELIDIFESEFRDRPLAYYRNAMEGGEVAVNSKTVGPHYVLRNGDYITHTLHRHEPPVTIDPIGVLHEDDHMIVLNKPSGVPVHPSGRYNFNSITEIMKSERGPSWTAYPCNRLDRLTSGIMFVAKNPKAAVALGNQIADRTVNKEYIARVIGRFPDGEVVCNQPILAISPKLGLNRVRANGKHARTVFQRLAYYPPTKKYDREPTSEGNADSPADAASGAGRRPWSGKEGYSIVRCMPVTGRTHQLRVHLQFLGHPIQNDPIYANQKVWGFDLGSHDSDASLNSDEDIISRLSRMGKEDVATAVAYYDEMVDEYEKRRAEKMSGEVCDMCQTPLYTDPGPHELSLWLHSLRYEDKHGKWGYVSPLPAWALPPKGFNGPTQVGDMGALVEAAVKEADPE
;
A
#
# COMPACT_ATOMS: atom_id res chain seq x y z
N MET A 1 -37.33 18.27 39.58
CA MET A 1 -36.92 19.62 39.14
C MET A 1 -35.45 19.77 39.49
N SER A 2 -34.60 20.11 38.51
CA SER A 2 -33.28 20.78 38.58
C SER A 2 -32.26 20.46 39.70
N ASP A 3 -30.93 20.49 39.54
CA ASP A 3 -29.92 20.48 38.46
C ASP A 3 -28.55 20.62 39.17
N LEU A 4 -27.35 20.29 38.69
CA LEU A 4 -26.81 19.46 37.60
C LEU A 4 -25.32 19.21 37.95
N GLY A 5 -24.73 18.01 37.78
CA GLY A 5 -23.33 17.83 38.22
C GLY A 5 -22.69 16.44 38.22
N SER A 6 -22.95 15.58 37.22
CA SER A 6 -22.25 14.29 37.09
C SER A 6 -21.00 14.41 36.19
N THR A 7 -19.81 14.35 36.78
CA THR A 7 -18.54 14.19 36.04
C THR A 7 -18.45 12.79 35.43
N ALA A 8 -18.60 12.69 34.10
CA ALA A 8 -18.38 11.46 33.35
C ALA A 8 -16.94 11.41 32.80
N TYR A 9 -16.30 10.25 32.94
CA TYR A 9 -15.00 9.96 32.30
C TYR A 9 -15.21 9.80 30.78
N VAL A 10 -14.52 10.61 29.98
CA VAL A 10 -14.52 10.48 28.51
C VAL A 10 -13.25 9.76 28.07
N THR A 11 -13.41 8.62 27.42
CA THR A 11 -12.32 7.82 26.85
C THR A 11 -11.84 8.42 25.53
N GLU A 12 -10.61 8.96 25.50
CA GLU A 12 -9.97 9.39 24.26
C GLU A 12 -9.55 8.20 23.38
N ASN A 13 -10.35 7.82 22.38
CA ASN A 13 -9.80 7.15 21.19
C ASN A 13 -10.64 7.19 19.89
N GLU A 14 -11.38 8.28 19.65
CA GLU A 14 -12.04 8.53 18.35
C GLU A 14 -11.54 9.81 17.69
N ARG A 15 -10.33 9.76 17.12
CA ARG A 15 -9.93 10.73 16.08
C ARG A 15 -10.25 10.17 14.70
N VAL A 16 -11.48 10.43 14.25
CA VAL A 16 -11.79 10.63 12.84
C VAL A 16 -10.70 11.53 12.23
N ASN A 17 -10.21 11.19 11.03
CA ASN A 17 -9.14 11.94 10.35
C ASN A 17 -9.62 13.34 9.91
N ARG A 18 -9.71 14.27 10.87
CA ARG A 18 -9.67 15.70 10.58
C ARG A 18 -8.25 16.04 10.13
N TRP A 19 -8.12 16.19 8.82
CA TRP A 19 -6.95 16.78 8.18
C TRP A 19 -6.62 18.13 8.84
N PRO A 20 -5.41 18.33 9.38
CA PRO A 20 -4.93 19.67 9.66
C PRO A 20 -4.54 20.31 8.33
N ASP A 21 -5.22 21.39 7.95
CA ASP A 21 -4.84 22.23 6.82
C ASP A 21 -3.41 22.75 7.00
N ARG A 22 -2.46 22.10 6.32
CA ARG A 22 -1.15 22.66 5.99
C ARG A 22 -0.80 22.29 4.56
N GLN A 23 -1.43 23.01 3.63
CA GLN A 23 -0.85 23.20 2.30
C GLN A 23 0.60 23.69 2.46
N ILE A 24 1.55 22.99 1.84
CA ILE A 24 2.87 23.54 1.58
C ILE A 24 2.71 24.48 0.38
N GLY A 25 2.28 25.71 0.67
CA GLY A 25 2.08 26.75 -0.34
C GLY A 25 3.42 27.39 -0.72
N VAL A 26 3.85 27.19 -1.96
CA VAL A 26 4.90 28.02 -2.57
C VAL A 26 4.31 29.42 -2.79
N ALA A 27 4.73 30.39 -1.98
CA ALA A 27 4.19 31.75 -2.04
C ALA A 27 4.78 32.53 -3.21
N ALA A 28 4.03 32.63 -4.31
CA ALA A 28 4.31 33.59 -5.37
C ALA A 28 3.89 35.01 -4.92
N MET A 29 4.83 35.94 -4.91
CA MET A 29 4.54 37.35 -4.62
C MET A 29 4.02 38.08 -5.87
N CYS A 30 2.86 38.73 -5.75
CA CYS A 30 2.40 39.78 -6.66
C CYS A 30 1.97 41.01 -5.87
N GLY A 31 2.19 42.20 -6.43
CA GLY A 31 2.24 43.44 -5.67
C GLY A 31 0.92 44.19 -5.50
N GLY A 32 0.90 45.05 -4.48
CA GLY A 32 0.46 46.43 -4.64
C GLY A 32 -1.01 46.78 -4.31
N ALA A 33 -1.23 47.30 -3.09
CA ALA A 33 -2.17 48.39 -2.85
C ALA A 33 -1.73 49.19 -1.61
N LYS A 34 -1.73 50.52 -1.69
CA LYS A 34 -1.51 51.42 -0.55
C LYS A 34 -2.86 51.90 -0.03
N CYS A 35 -3.07 51.83 1.29
CA CYS A 35 -3.93 52.75 2.05
C CYS A 35 -3.27 52.98 3.41
N ALA A 36 -3.49 54.15 4.02
CA ALA A 36 -2.65 54.67 5.10
C ALA A 36 -3.47 55.33 6.22
N VAL A 37 -2.82 55.49 7.39
CA VAL A 37 -3.18 56.35 8.56
C VAL A 37 -4.54 56.04 9.24
N GLU A 38 -4.77 56.11 10.57
CA GLU A 38 -4.05 56.35 11.85
C GLU A 38 -4.56 55.25 12.84
N GLY A 39 -4.04 54.94 14.02
CA GLY A 39 -3.09 55.55 14.96
C GLY A 39 -3.53 55.16 16.39
N LEU A 40 -2.58 54.76 17.25
CA LEU A 40 -2.61 54.63 18.73
C LEU A 40 -1.69 53.46 19.15
N GLY A 41 -0.58 53.77 19.80
CA GLY A 41 0.42 52.78 20.22
C GLY A 41 0.30 52.37 21.68
N SER A 42 0.62 51.11 21.98
CA SER A 42 1.15 50.72 23.30
C SER A 42 1.84 49.36 23.26
N LYS A 43 3.17 49.39 23.45
CA LYS A 43 4.03 48.35 24.05
C LYS A 43 4.34 47.10 23.23
N ASP A 44 5.49 47.20 22.59
CA ASP A 44 6.34 46.12 22.09
C ASP A 44 6.45 44.89 23.00
N ARG A 45 5.78 43.82 22.59
CA ARG A 45 6.36 42.47 22.54
C ARG A 45 5.97 41.86 21.18
N TRP A 46 6.74 40.87 20.73
CA TRP A 46 6.53 40.14 19.47
C TRP A 46 6.83 40.93 18.18
N LYS A 47 8.12 41.13 17.86
CA LYS A 47 8.64 41.16 16.49
C LYS A 47 10.19 41.11 16.48
N LYS A 48 10.73 39.89 16.53
CA LYS A 48 11.82 39.54 15.62
C LYS A 48 11.20 38.60 14.59
N PRO A 49 11.34 38.85 13.28
CA PRO A 49 11.15 37.79 12.30
C PRO A 49 12.02 36.62 12.74
N LEU A 50 11.48 35.39 12.70
CA LEU A 50 12.34 34.22 12.70
C LEU A 50 13.17 34.34 11.42
N GLN A 51 14.42 34.76 11.58
CA GLN A 51 15.36 34.85 10.48
C GLN A 51 15.54 33.41 9.99
N GLU A 52 15.03 33.12 8.78
CA GLU A 52 15.19 31.80 8.19
C GLU A 52 16.69 31.49 8.19
N PRO A 53 17.11 30.38 8.84
CA PRO A 53 18.53 30.11 9.02
C PRO A 53 19.14 29.91 7.64
N VAL A 54 20.08 30.79 7.27
CA VAL A 54 20.85 30.66 6.03
C VAL A 54 21.54 29.31 6.06
N LEU A 55 21.12 28.44 5.14
CA LEU A 55 21.50 27.04 5.14
C LEU A 55 22.99 26.89 4.76
N PRO A 56 23.78 26.05 5.44
CA PRO A 56 25.16 25.77 5.02
C PRO A 56 25.21 25.16 3.61
N ALA A 57 26.33 25.34 2.91
CA ALA A 57 26.51 25.10 1.48
C ALA A 57 26.36 23.63 0.98
N VAL A 58 25.93 22.70 1.83
CA VAL A 58 25.60 21.30 1.49
C VAL A 58 24.09 21.04 1.54
N ILE A 59 23.28 21.99 2.04
CA ILE A 59 21.82 21.88 1.99
C ILE A 59 21.33 22.42 0.64
N THR A 60 21.34 21.54 -0.36
CA THR A 60 20.73 21.81 -1.66
C THR A 60 19.27 22.24 -1.48
N THR A 61 18.90 23.34 -2.13
CA THR A 61 17.50 23.73 -2.30
C THR A 61 16.70 22.51 -2.79
N PRO A 62 15.52 22.20 -2.21
CA PRO A 62 14.73 21.06 -2.64
C PRO A 62 14.48 21.13 -4.14
N ALA A 63 15.12 20.24 -4.90
CA ALA A 63 14.92 20.18 -6.33
C ALA A 63 13.56 19.53 -6.58
N ASP A 64 12.56 20.33 -6.94
CA ASP A 64 11.30 19.88 -7.53
C ASP A 64 11.39 20.04 -9.06
N PRO A 65 12.14 19.17 -9.78
CA PRO A 65 12.37 19.33 -11.20
C PRO A 65 11.07 19.44 -11.99
N TRP A 66 11.02 20.46 -12.85
CA TRP A 66 9.94 20.68 -13.80
C TRP A 66 10.52 20.91 -15.22
N PRO A 67 10.03 20.20 -16.26
CA PRO A 67 9.05 19.11 -16.21
C PRO A 67 9.55 17.93 -15.36
N ARG A 68 8.62 17.07 -14.90
CA ARG A 68 8.99 15.87 -14.13
C ARG A 68 9.98 15.02 -14.94
N PRO A 69 11.07 14.51 -14.34
CA PRO A 69 12.19 13.94 -15.08
C PRO A 69 11.93 12.48 -15.50
N TYR A 70 10.75 12.21 -16.04
CA TYR A 70 10.38 10.89 -16.55
C TYR A 70 11.18 10.54 -17.81
N TYR A 71 11.38 9.23 -17.99
CA TYR A 71 11.77 8.63 -19.26
C TYR A 71 11.16 7.22 -19.35
N PHE A 72 11.10 6.67 -20.56
CA PHE A 72 10.43 5.41 -20.84
C PHE A 72 11.40 4.43 -21.48
N GLU A 73 11.52 3.24 -20.90
CA GLU A 73 12.53 2.24 -21.27
C GLU A 73 12.10 0.86 -20.79
N GLY A 74 12.32 -0.18 -21.61
CA GLY A 74 12.06 -1.58 -21.21
C GLY A 74 10.59 -1.92 -20.90
N GLY A 75 9.63 -1.08 -21.30
CA GLY A 75 8.22 -1.22 -20.90
C GLY A 75 7.87 -0.56 -19.56
N PHE A 76 8.77 0.26 -19.00
CA PHE A 76 8.58 0.95 -17.72
C PHE A 76 8.56 2.47 -17.85
N ARG A 77 7.84 3.11 -16.93
CA ARG A 77 7.99 4.53 -16.59
C ARG A 77 9.08 4.66 -15.52
N ARG A 78 10.19 5.31 -15.88
CA ARG A 78 11.34 5.57 -15.02
C ARG A 78 11.42 7.06 -14.68
N VAL A 79 12.17 7.38 -13.62
CA VAL A 79 12.43 8.74 -13.13
C VAL A 79 13.94 8.90 -13.06
N ARG A 80 14.51 9.91 -13.72
CA ARG A 80 15.96 10.17 -13.59
C ARG A 80 16.29 10.50 -12.13
N PRO A 81 17.39 9.99 -11.56
CA PRO A 81 17.77 10.28 -10.18
C PRO A 81 17.88 11.79 -9.90
N TYR A 82 17.51 12.19 -8.68
CA TYR A 82 17.44 13.60 -8.28
C TYR A 82 17.68 13.76 -6.77
N TYR A 83 18.13 14.95 -6.35
CA TYR A 83 18.22 15.26 -4.93
C TYR A 83 16.85 15.61 -4.36
N PHE A 84 16.51 15.03 -3.21
CA PHE A 84 15.26 15.27 -2.51
C PHE A 84 15.51 15.48 -1.02
N THR A 85 14.88 16.50 -0.44
CA THR A 85 14.99 16.83 0.98
C THR A 85 13.70 16.45 1.70
N TYR A 86 13.75 15.39 2.49
CA TYR A 86 12.71 15.09 3.46
C TYR A 86 12.76 16.11 4.59
N THR A 87 11.59 16.61 5.01
CA THR A 87 11.48 17.55 6.13
C THR A 87 10.38 17.11 7.09
N THR A 88 10.62 17.27 8.39
CA THR A 88 9.61 16.92 9.41
C THR A 88 9.91 17.62 10.74
N TRP A 89 8.87 17.96 11.49
CA TRP A 89 9.01 18.44 12.86
C TRP A 89 9.17 17.25 13.82
N CYS A 90 9.90 17.45 14.92
CA CYS A 90 10.03 16.46 15.99
C CYS A 90 8.64 16.05 16.51
N LYS A 91 8.35 14.76 16.41
CA LYS A 91 7.09 14.15 16.86
C LYS A 91 7.18 13.86 18.36
N GLU A 92 6.03 13.81 19.02
CA GLU A 92 5.95 13.55 20.46
C GLU A 92 6.74 12.31 20.92
N ARG A 93 6.54 11.18 20.24
CA ARG A 93 7.25 9.90 20.47
C ARG A 93 8.76 9.89 20.14
N TRP A 94 9.29 11.01 19.63
CA TRP A 94 10.71 11.19 19.31
C TRP A 94 11.43 12.11 20.30
N ARG A 95 10.69 12.86 21.12
CA ARG A 95 11.26 13.76 22.14
C ARG A 95 12.07 12.95 23.15
N GLY A 96 13.26 13.42 23.51
CA GLY A 96 14.14 12.77 24.49
C GLY A 96 14.84 11.50 23.99
N ARG A 97 14.69 11.14 22.71
CA ARG A 97 15.42 10.02 22.07
C ARG A 97 16.56 10.54 21.21
N GLU A 98 17.58 9.72 21.02
CA GLU A 98 18.65 10.03 20.08
C GLU A 98 18.16 9.93 18.63
N LEU A 99 18.75 10.76 17.77
CA LEU A 99 18.40 10.83 16.36
C LEU A 99 18.63 9.48 15.67
N ILE A 100 19.74 8.81 15.97
CA ILE A 100 20.10 7.52 15.38
C ILE A 100 19.09 6.40 15.72
N ASP A 101 18.61 6.33 16.97
CA ASP A 101 17.59 5.35 17.42
C ASP A 101 16.28 5.50 16.65
N ILE A 102 15.91 6.74 16.33
CA ILE A 102 14.68 7.04 15.59
C ILE A 102 14.81 6.58 14.14
N PHE A 103 15.97 6.83 13.52
CA PHE A 103 16.27 6.34 12.18
C PHE A 103 16.30 4.80 12.13
N GLU A 104 16.90 4.13 13.11
CA GLU A 104 16.88 2.66 13.21
C GLU A 104 15.47 2.10 13.40
N SER A 105 14.73 2.60 14.40
CA SER A 105 13.45 2.03 14.79
C SER A 105 12.36 2.27 13.75
N GLU A 106 12.24 3.47 13.19
CA GLU A 106 11.10 3.84 12.36
C GLU A 106 11.33 3.74 10.86
N PHE A 107 12.57 3.86 10.40
CA PHE A 107 12.90 3.82 8.98
C PHE A 107 13.49 2.45 8.60
N ARG A 108 13.29 2.05 7.34
CA ARG A 108 13.74 0.75 6.82
C ARG A 108 14.47 0.83 5.48
N ASP A 109 14.63 2.05 4.95
CA ASP A 109 15.11 2.27 3.58
C ASP A 109 16.61 2.00 3.47
N ARG A 110 17.39 2.41 4.48
CA ARG A 110 18.86 2.37 4.48
C ARG A 110 19.42 1.70 5.73
N PRO A 111 20.64 1.12 5.67
CA PRO A 111 21.32 0.57 6.85
C PRO A 111 21.71 1.68 7.83
N LEU A 112 21.88 1.33 9.10
CA LEU A 112 22.18 2.32 10.15
C LEU A 112 23.49 3.09 9.93
N ALA A 113 24.49 2.44 9.33
CA ALA A 113 25.76 3.06 8.94
C ALA A 113 25.58 4.22 7.95
N TYR A 114 24.63 4.13 7.01
CA TYR A 114 24.31 5.23 6.10
C TYR A 114 23.77 6.44 6.87
N TYR A 115 22.83 6.22 7.79
CA TYR A 115 22.24 7.30 8.59
C TYR A 115 23.25 7.97 9.52
N ARG A 116 24.18 7.20 10.11
CA ARG A 116 25.31 7.76 10.87
C ARG A 116 26.17 8.69 10.02
N ASN A 117 26.62 8.21 8.85
CA ASN A 117 27.43 9.00 7.93
C ASN A 117 26.69 10.26 7.46
N ALA A 118 25.39 10.17 7.16
CA ALA A 118 24.56 11.29 6.73
C ALA A 118 24.34 12.35 7.84
N MET A 119 24.38 11.95 9.12
CA MET A 119 24.34 12.88 10.25
C MET A 119 25.70 13.58 10.43
N GLU A 120 26.79 12.85 10.27
CA GLU A 120 28.15 13.37 10.40
C GLU A 120 28.56 14.25 9.21
N GLY A 121 28.09 13.96 8.00
CA GLY A 121 28.30 14.77 6.78
C GLY A 121 27.38 15.98 6.64
N GLY A 122 26.25 16.01 7.37
CA GLY A 122 25.29 17.13 7.37
C GLY A 122 24.16 17.02 6.35
N GLU A 123 24.04 15.90 5.64
CA GLU A 123 22.87 15.54 4.84
C GLU A 123 21.61 15.41 5.72
N VAL A 124 21.77 14.95 6.97
CA VAL A 124 20.80 15.07 8.05
C VAL A 124 21.17 16.26 8.94
N ALA A 125 20.24 17.21 9.07
CA ALA A 125 20.42 18.39 9.89
C ALA A 125 19.19 18.64 10.77
N VAL A 126 19.41 19.27 11.93
CA VAL A 126 18.35 19.70 12.86
C VAL A 126 18.44 21.21 13.05
N ASN A 127 17.32 21.91 12.83
CA ASN A 127 17.22 23.36 12.81
C ASN A 127 18.26 24.01 11.88
N SER A 128 18.48 23.37 10.72
CA SER A 128 19.47 23.74 9.69
C SER A 128 20.94 23.70 10.13
N LYS A 129 21.25 22.91 11.17
CA LYS A 129 22.61 22.64 11.64
C LYS A 129 22.92 21.15 11.55
N THR A 130 24.12 20.81 11.10
CA THR A 130 24.67 19.46 11.19
C THR A 130 24.67 19.00 12.65
N VAL A 131 24.20 17.79 12.92
CA VAL A 131 24.15 17.20 14.27
C VAL A 131 24.60 15.74 14.21
N GLY A 132 25.36 15.31 15.22
CA GLY A 132 25.81 13.92 15.31
C GLY A 132 24.69 12.93 15.62
N PRO A 133 24.94 11.62 15.47
CA PRO A 133 23.95 10.55 15.65
C PRO A 133 23.29 10.53 17.04
N HIS A 134 24.05 10.89 18.07
CA HIS A 134 23.62 10.92 19.47
C HIS A 134 22.90 12.23 19.87
N TYR A 135 22.43 13.02 18.88
CA TYR A 135 21.66 14.23 19.16
C TYR A 135 20.27 13.87 19.72
N VAL A 136 20.00 14.30 20.96
CA VAL A 136 18.71 14.08 21.63
C VAL A 136 17.69 15.12 21.15
N LEU A 137 16.66 14.66 20.44
CA LEU A 137 15.62 15.52 19.87
C LEU A 137 14.72 16.16 20.93
N ARG A 138 14.27 17.38 20.63
CA ARG A 138 13.47 18.25 21.51
C ARG A 138 12.20 18.69 20.81
N ASN A 139 11.19 19.06 21.60
CA ASN A 139 9.95 19.60 21.05
C ASN A 139 10.23 20.89 20.27
N GLY A 140 9.75 20.97 19.03
CA GLY A 140 9.99 22.10 18.14
C GLY A 140 11.23 21.99 17.25
N ASP A 141 12.03 20.93 17.36
CA ASP A 141 13.11 20.68 16.40
C ASP A 141 12.56 20.41 15.00
N TYR A 142 13.20 20.99 13.99
CA TYR A 142 12.91 20.77 12.58
C TYR A 142 14.03 19.95 11.93
N ILE A 143 13.70 18.75 11.47
CA ILE A 143 14.64 17.77 10.94
C ILE A 143 14.56 17.82 9.42
N THR A 144 15.72 17.92 8.77
CA THR A 144 15.87 17.82 7.31
C THR A 144 16.80 16.68 6.96
N HIS A 145 16.48 15.90 5.93
CA HIS A 145 17.33 14.82 5.40
C HIS A 145 17.36 14.90 3.88
N THR A 146 18.46 15.41 3.33
CA THR A 146 18.73 15.52 1.89
C THR A 146 19.39 14.25 1.39
N LEU A 147 18.88 13.64 0.33
CA LEU A 147 19.49 12.47 -0.28
C LEU A 147 19.28 12.40 -1.79
N HIS A 148 20.20 11.71 -2.46
CA HIS A 148 20.08 11.39 -3.88
C HIS A 148 19.13 10.19 -4.05
N ARG A 149 17.98 10.45 -4.68
CA ARG A 149 16.83 9.56 -4.71
C ARG A 149 16.77 8.78 -6.03
N HIS A 150 16.59 7.47 -5.87
CA HIS A 150 16.33 6.53 -6.96
C HIS A 150 14.94 5.94 -6.73
N GLU A 151 14.00 6.23 -7.63
CA GLU A 151 12.66 5.64 -7.57
C GLU A 151 12.64 4.33 -8.36
N PRO A 152 12.05 3.24 -7.81
CA PRO A 152 11.83 2.04 -8.59
C PRO A 152 10.94 2.35 -9.81
N PRO A 153 11.19 1.70 -10.96
CA PRO A 153 10.32 1.81 -12.12
C PRO A 153 8.90 1.33 -11.79
N VAL A 154 7.93 1.85 -12.53
CA VAL A 154 6.53 1.39 -12.51
C VAL A 154 6.08 1.07 -13.94
N THR A 155 4.90 0.46 -14.09
CA THR A 155 4.35 0.17 -15.41
C THR A 155 4.26 1.44 -16.29
N ILE A 156 4.45 1.25 -17.59
CA ILE A 156 4.18 2.28 -18.60
C ILE A 156 2.68 2.47 -18.87
N ASP A 157 1.83 1.55 -18.40
CA ASP A 157 0.38 1.58 -18.65
C ASP A 157 -0.24 2.95 -18.31
N PRO A 158 -1.09 3.51 -19.21
CA PRO A 158 -1.70 4.80 -18.97
C PRO A 158 -2.69 4.74 -17.80
N ILE A 159 -2.85 5.87 -17.11
CA ILE A 159 -3.89 6.03 -16.10
C ILE A 159 -5.22 6.22 -16.84
N GLY A 160 -6.01 5.16 -16.95
CA GLY A 160 -7.30 5.22 -17.63
C GLY A 160 -8.28 6.13 -16.90
N VAL A 161 -9.01 6.96 -17.63
CA VAL A 161 -10.13 7.76 -17.09
C VAL A 161 -11.43 7.08 -17.50
N LEU A 162 -12.23 6.67 -16.51
CA LEU A 162 -13.57 6.08 -16.71
C LEU A 162 -14.65 7.16 -16.77
N HIS A 163 -14.48 8.25 -16.02
CA HIS A 163 -15.40 9.38 -15.96
C HIS A 163 -14.67 10.64 -15.49
N GLU A 164 -15.09 11.81 -15.95
CA GLU A 164 -14.58 13.10 -15.51
C GLU A 164 -15.68 14.16 -15.61
N ASP A 165 -15.91 14.90 -14.52
CA ASP A 165 -16.85 16.02 -14.43
C ASP A 165 -16.17 17.26 -13.80
N ASP A 166 -16.90 18.31 -13.45
CA ASP A 166 -16.34 19.54 -12.86
C ASP A 166 -15.77 19.38 -11.43
N HIS A 167 -15.99 18.23 -10.79
CA HIS A 167 -15.72 18.00 -9.37
C HIS A 167 -14.80 16.82 -9.12
N MET A 168 -14.81 15.79 -9.96
CA MET A 168 -14.06 14.56 -9.81
C MET A 168 -13.60 13.92 -11.12
N ILE A 169 -12.70 12.96 -10.98
CA ILE A 169 -12.20 12.07 -12.01
C ILE A 169 -12.24 10.66 -11.42
N VAL A 170 -12.87 9.74 -12.13
CA VAL A 170 -12.89 8.32 -11.81
C VAL A 170 -11.87 7.63 -12.70
N LEU A 171 -10.87 7.01 -12.09
CA LEU A 171 -9.72 6.39 -12.75
C LEU A 171 -9.87 4.87 -12.76
N ASN A 172 -9.46 4.23 -13.85
CA ASN A 172 -9.02 2.84 -13.83
C ASN A 172 -7.51 2.84 -13.54
N LYS A 173 -7.15 2.75 -12.26
CA LYS A 173 -5.76 2.78 -11.81
C LYS A 173 -5.01 1.54 -12.32
N PRO A 174 -3.89 1.68 -13.05
CA PRO A 174 -3.06 0.55 -13.43
C PRO A 174 -2.40 -0.09 -12.20
N SER A 175 -1.98 -1.34 -12.33
CA SER A 175 -1.25 -2.02 -11.26
C SER A 175 0.20 -1.52 -11.18
N GLY A 176 0.89 -1.82 -10.08
CA GLY A 176 2.30 -1.46 -9.87
C GLY A 176 2.58 -0.01 -9.44
N VAL A 177 1.66 0.93 -9.69
CA VAL A 177 1.79 2.37 -9.33
C VAL A 177 1.18 2.67 -7.95
N PRO A 178 1.87 3.33 -7.00
CA PRO A 178 1.29 3.86 -5.76
C PRO A 178 0.33 5.03 -6.03
N VAL A 179 -0.66 5.22 -5.14
CA VAL A 179 -1.62 6.33 -5.23
C VAL A 179 -0.93 7.70 -5.05
N HIS A 180 -0.11 7.86 -4.02
CA HIS A 180 0.56 9.11 -3.63
C HIS A 180 2.02 8.81 -3.25
N PRO A 181 2.89 9.85 -3.18
CA PRO A 181 4.28 9.70 -2.72
C PRO A 181 4.36 8.91 -1.41
N SER A 182 5.02 7.75 -1.46
CA SER A 182 5.07 6.79 -0.35
C SER A 182 6.27 5.85 -0.48
N GLY A 183 7.05 5.73 0.60
CA GLY A 183 8.29 4.94 0.61
C GLY A 183 9.26 5.38 -0.47
N ARG A 184 9.76 4.41 -1.25
CA ARG A 184 10.71 4.65 -2.36
C ARG A 184 10.11 5.45 -3.53
N TYR A 185 8.79 5.58 -3.64
CA TYR A 185 8.11 6.28 -4.75
C TYR A 185 7.69 7.72 -4.38
N ASN A 186 7.84 8.65 -5.33
CA ASN A 186 7.39 10.04 -5.25
C ASN A 186 6.80 10.48 -6.60
N PHE A 187 7.63 10.77 -7.61
CA PHE A 187 7.15 11.08 -8.96
C PHE A 187 6.48 9.86 -9.62
N ASN A 188 6.96 8.65 -9.38
CA ASN A 188 6.25 7.42 -9.75
C ASN A 188 5.04 7.14 -8.81
N SER A 189 4.06 8.05 -8.78
CA SER A 189 2.78 7.91 -8.10
C SER A 189 1.64 8.52 -8.92
N ILE A 190 0.40 8.04 -8.76
CA ILE A 190 -0.77 8.52 -9.53
C ILE A 190 -0.94 10.04 -9.42
N THR A 191 -0.79 10.62 -8.23
CA THR A 191 -0.91 12.08 -8.04
C THR A 191 0.14 12.89 -8.82
N GLU A 192 1.41 12.45 -8.82
CA GLU A 192 2.50 13.18 -9.50
C GLU A 192 2.55 12.91 -11.01
N ILE A 193 2.16 11.72 -11.46
CA ILE A 193 1.99 11.40 -12.88
C ILE A 193 0.89 12.29 -13.47
N MET A 194 -0.31 12.30 -12.85
CA MET A 194 -1.41 13.14 -13.32
C MET A 194 -1.08 14.64 -13.23
N LYS A 195 -0.33 15.10 -12.22
CA LYS A 195 0.17 16.48 -12.14
C LYS A 195 1.11 16.81 -13.30
N SER A 196 2.02 15.91 -13.65
CA SER A 196 2.88 16.10 -14.83
C SER A 196 2.11 16.11 -16.15
N GLU A 197 1.05 15.33 -16.25
CA GLU A 197 0.22 15.20 -17.46
C GLU A 197 -0.79 16.36 -17.60
N ARG A 198 -1.20 17.00 -16.50
CA ARG A 198 -2.20 18.09 -16.46
C ARG A 198 -1.65 19.48 -16.15
N GLY A 199 -0.37 19.59 -15.78
CA GLY A 199 0.34 20.85 -15.55
C GLY A 199 0.62 21.18 -14.07
N PRO A 200 1.56 22.10 -13.80
CA PRO A 200 2.15 22.27 -12.47
C PRO A 200 1.19 22.82 -11.41
N SER A 201 0.14 23.52 -11.84
CA SER A 201 -0.92 24.06 -10.99
C SER A 201 -2.02 23.04 -10.66
N TRP A 202 -2.08 21.90 -11.37
CA TRP A 202 -3.08 20.87 -11.12
C TRP A 202 -2.72 20.06 -9.87
N THR A 203 -3.72 19.83 -9.02
CA THR A 203 -3.57 19.05 -7.78
C THR A 203 -4.61 17.94 -7.74
N ALA A 204 -4.15 16.70 -7.62
CA ALA A 204 -5.02 15.56 -7.32
C ALA A 204 -5.46 15.60 -5.86
N TYR A 205 -6.74 15.37 -5.59
CA TYR A 205 -7.26 15.07 -4.25
C TYR A 205 -7.81 13.63 -4.20
N PRO A 206 -6.97 12.60 -3.94
CA PRO A 206 -7.43 11.22 -3.79
C PRO A 206 -8.53 11.06 -2.73
N CYS A 207 -9.69 10.52 -3.11
CA CYS A 207 -10.81 10.29 -2.20
C CYS A 207 -10.83 8.86 -1.63
N ASN A 208 -10.20 7.91 -2.31
CA ASN A 208 -9.93 6.56 -1.82
C ASN A 208 -8.46 6.17 -2.06
N ARG A 209 -8.03 5.05 -1.48
CA ARG A 209 -6.71 4.45 -1.73
C ARG A 209 -6.84 2.99 -2.14
N LEU A 210 -6.11 2.62 -3.18
CA LEU A 210 -5.80 1.24 -3.53
C LEU A 210 -4.33 0.96 -3.18
N ASP A 211 -3.99 -0.28 -2.87
CA ASP A 211 -2.59 -0.68 -2.70
C ASP A 211 -1.82 -0.55 -4.03
N ARG A 212 -0.48 -0.44 -3.96
CA ARG A 212 0.38 -0.29 -5.16
C ARG A 212 0.05 -1.32 -6.25
N LEU A 213 -0.09 -2.58 -5.86
CA LEU A 213 -0.36 -3.73 -6.74
C LEU A 213 -1.84 -3.93 -7.07
N THR A 214 -2.76 -3.22 -6.42
CA THR A 214 -4.19 -3.32 -6.72
C THR A 214 -4.52 -2.39 -7.88
N SER A 215 -5.24 -2.91 -8.88
CA SER A 215 -5.72 -2.14 -10.04
C SER A 215 -7.22 -1.82 -9.90
N GLY A 216 -7.76 -0.98 -10.78
CA GLY A 216 -9.19 -0.71 -10.87
C GLY A 216 -9.61 0.65 -10.32
N ILE A 217 -10.88 0.79 -9.95
CA ILE A 217 -11.53 2.08 -9.70
C ILE A 217 -10.89 2.86 -8.55
N MET A 218 -10.48 4.09 -8.85
CA MET A 218 -9.99 5.07 -7.89
C MET A 218 -10.63 6.45 -8.17
N PHE A 219 -10.96 7.20 -7.13
CA PHE A 219 -11.55 8.53 -7.23
C PHE A 219 -10.53 9.61 -6.89
N VAL A 220 -10.44 10.63 -7.75
CA VAL A 220 -9.65 11.84 -7.53
C VAL A 220 -10.57 13.05 -7.69
N ALA A 221 -10.83 13.77 -6.60
CA ALA A 221 -11.49 15.06 -6.66
C ALA A 221 -10.57 16.11 -7.30
N LYS A 222 -11.18 17.08 -8.01
CA LYS A 222 -10.51 18.24 -8.60
C LYS A 222 -10.35 19.41 -7.62
N ASN A 223 -11.09 19.40 -6.51
CA ASN A 223 -11.05 20.44 -5.49
C ASN A 223 -11.30 19.87 -4.07
N PRO A 224 -10.86 20.56 -3.00
CA PRO A 224 -11.00 20.07 -1.62
C PRO A 224 -12.45 19.81 -1.18
N LYS A 225 -13.43 20.61 -1.64
CA LYS A 225 -14.84 20.45 -1.24
C LYS A 225 -15.42 19.13 -1.76
N ALA A 226 -15.14 18.80 -3.03
CA ALA A 226 -15.51 17.53 -3.62
C ALA A 226 -14.81 16.34 -2.94
N ALA A 227 -13.55 16.51 -2.54
CA ALA A 227 -12.80 15.49 -1.81
C ALA A 227 -13.42 15.16 -0.45
N VAL A 228 -13.81 16.18 0.32
CA VAL A 228 -14.53 16.02 1.60
C VAL A 228 -15.90 15.39 1.38
N ALA A 229 -16.66 15.83 0.37
CA ALA A 229 -18.00 15.29 0.12
C ALA A 229 -18.00 13.79 -0.20
N LEU A 230 -17.10 13.32 -1.07
CA LEU A 230 -16.97 11.89 -1.38
C LEU A 230 -16.31 11.12 -0.22
N GLY A 231 -15.35 11.73 0.48
CA GLY A 231 -14.75 11.16 1.69
C GLY A 231 -15.77 10.85 2.78
N ASN A 232 -16.74 11.75 2.98
CA ASN A 232 -17.86 11.54 3.90
C ASN A 232 -18.75 10.37 3.43
N GLN A 233 -19.20 10.32 2.17
CA GLN A 233 -20.01 9.19 1.66
C GLN A 233 -19.33 7.82 1.86
N ILE A 234 -18.01 7.74 1.67
CA ILE A 234 -17.24 6.51 1.92
C ILE A 234 -17.15 6.20 3.42
N ALA A 235 -17.00 7.20 4.29
CA ALA A 235 -16.94 7.04 5.74
C ALA A 235 -18.30 6.66 6.35
N ASP A 236 -19.38 7.30 5.89
CA ASP A 236 -20.79 7.05 6.24
C ASP A 236 -21.30 5.71 5.67
N ARG A 237 -20.44 4.96 4.96
CA ARG A 237 -20.70 3.65 4.38
C ARG A 237 -21.90 3.66 3.40
N THR A 238 -22.19 4.78 2.75
CA THR A 238 -23.24 4.89 1.72
C THR A 238 -22.80 4.34 0.37
N VAL A 239 -21.52 3.94 0.24
CA VAL A 239 -20.94 3.44 -1.01
C VAL A 239 -20.70 1.93 -0.94
N ASN A 240 -21.38 1.19 -1.82
CA ASN A 240 -21.13 -0.22 -2.07
C ASN A 240 -19.82 -0.37 -2.88
N LYS A 241 -19.02 -1.37 -2.51
CA LYS A 241 -17.69 -1.62 -3.09
C LYS A 241 -17.60 -3.07 -3.55
N GLU A 242 -17.15 -3.28 -4.77
CA GLU A 242 -16.97 -4.61 -5.34
C GLU A 242 -15.57 -4.76 -5.91
N TYR A 243 -14.95 -5.89 -5.60
CA TYR A 243 -13.65 -6.31 -6.09
C TYR A 243 -13.76 -7.71 -6.69
N ILE A 244 -12.83 -8.03 -7.58
CA ILE A 244 -12.62 -9.39 -8.09
C ILE A 244 -11.20 -9.84 -7.73
N ALA A 245 -11.06 -11.10 -7.35
CA ALA A 245 -9.80 -11.71 -6.91
C ALA A 245 -9.59 -13.08 -7.56
N ARG A 246 -8.34 -13.44 -7.85
CA ARG A 246 -7.94 -14.81 -8.24
C ARG A 246 -7.22 -15.49 -7.09
N VAL A 247 -7.79 -16.58 -6.58
CA VAL A 247 -7.35 -17.24 -5.35
C VAL A 247 -6.96 -18.70 -5.59
N ILE A 248 -6.08 -19.23 -4.74
CA ILE A 248 -5.60 -20.61 -4.82
C ILE A 248 -6.75 -21.61 -4.53
N GLY A 249 -6.83 -22.65 -5.35
CA GLY A 249 -7.76 -23.77 -5.16
C GLY A 249 -9.23 -23.47 -5.47
N ARG A 250 -10.08 -24.42 -5.10
CA ARG A 250 -11.55 -24.32 -5.17
C ARG A 250 -12.08 -23.59 -3.94
N PHE A 251 -12.47 -22.32 -4.10
CA PHE A 251 -13.18 -21.55 -3.08
C PHE A 251 -14.55 -22.22 -2.79
N PRO A 252 -15.13 -22.08 -1.58
CA PRO A 252 -16.44 -22.64 -1.29
C PRO A 252 -17.57 -22.11 -2.20
N ASP A 253 -18.65 -22.87 -2.30
CA ASP A 253 -19.86 -22.50 -3.02
C ASP A 253 -20.83 -21.70 -2.14
N GLY A 254 -21.67 -20.89 -2.78
CA GLY A 254 -22.57 -19.97 -2.10
C GLY A 254 -21.86 -18.70 -1.61
N GLU A 255 -22.42 -18.11 -0.56
CA GLU A 255 -21.90 -16.90 0.06
C GLU A 255 -21.01 -17.25 1.26
N VAL A 256 -19.81 -16.67 1.32
CA VAL A 256 -18.87 -16.86 2.42
C VAL A 256 -18.65 -15.52 3.11
N VAL A 257 -19.15 -15.37 4.32
CA VAL A 257 -18.94 -14.18 5.15
C VAL A 257 -17.69 -14.38 6.01
N CYS A 258 -16.72 -13.49 5.87
CA CYS A 258 -15.58 -13.41 6.78
C CYS A 258 -15.74 -12.15 7.64
N ASN A 259 -16.19 -12.37 8.89
CA ASN A 259 -16.22 -11.36 9.94
C ASN A 259 -15.09 -11.66 10.93
N GLN A 260 -13.92 -11.04 10.70
CA GLN A 260 -12.70 -11.34 11.43
C GLN A 260 -11.87 -10.06 11.65
N PRO A 261 -11.58 -9.66 12.90
CA PRO A 261 -10.84 -8.44 13.19
C PRO A 261 -9.39 -8.49 12.69
N ILE A 262 -8.87 -7.36 12.21
CA ILE A 262 -7.53 -7.24 11.62
C ILE A 262 -6.63 -6.31 12.45
N LEU A 263 -5.47 -6.82 12.85
CA LEU A 263 -4.41 -6.06 13.52
C LEU A 263 -3.22 -5.82 12.58
N ALA A 264 -2.62 -4.62 12.67
CA ALA A 264 -1.35 -4.31 12.01
C ALA A 264 -0.17 -4.80 12.87
N ILE A 265 0.19 -6.08 12.77
CA ILE A 265 1.24 -6.72 13.57
C ILE A 265 2.64 -6.15 13.30
N SER A 266 2.89 -5.59 12.11
CA SER A 266 4.09 -4.77 11.87
C SER A 266 3.79 -3.59 10.95
N PRO A 267 3.54 -2.39 11.50
CA PRO A 267 3.38 -1.17 10.70
C PRO A 267 4.61 -0.85 9.85
N LYS A 268 5.83 -1.17 10.33
CA LYS A 268 7.10 -0.99 9.61
C LYS A 268 7.18 -1.86 8.35
N LEU A 269 6.62 -3.08 8.39
CA LEU A 269 6.56 -3.97 7.22
C LEU A 269 5.30 -3.78 6.37
N GLY A 270 4.26 -3.13 6.89
CA GLY A 270 2.92 -3.08 6.29
C GLY A 270 2.15 -4.39 6.45
N LEU A 271 2.51 -5.18 7.47
CA LEU A 271 1.98 -6.52 7.72
C LEU A 271 0.75 -6.44 8.62
N ASN A 272 -0.36 -7.00 8.13
CA ASN A 272 -1.63 -7.12 8.86
C ASN A 272 -2.01 -8.60 9.00
N ARG A 273 -2.73 -8.97 10.06
CA ARG A 273 -3.14 -10.36 10.36
C ARG A 273 -4.50 -10.38 11.06
N VAL A 274 -5.25 -11.49 10.93
CA VAL A 274 -6.44 -11.72 11.76
C VAL A 274 -6.04 -11.93 13.21
N ARG A 275 -6.60 -11.12 14.11
CA ARG A 275 -6.32 -11.12 15.56
C ARG A 275 -7.52 -10.61 16.32
N ALA A 276 -7.89 -11.26 17.43
CA ALA A 276 -9.05 -10.89 18.24
C ALA A 276 -9.02 -9.43 18.77
N ASN A 277 -7.83 -8.88 19.05
CA ASN A 277 -7.61 -7.49 19.44
C ASN A 277 -7.42 -6.52 18.23
N GLY A 278 -7.68 -6.98 17.02
CA GLY A 278 -7.67 -6.18 15.80
C GLY A 278 -8.91 -5.29 15.66
N LYS A 279 -8.93 -4.44 14.63
CA LYS A 279 -10.10 -3.61 14.31
C LYS A 279 -11.14 -4.45 13.55
N HIS A 280 -12.43 -4.30 13.89
CA HIS A 280 -13.53 -5.00 13.23
C HIS A 280 -13.42 -4.90 11.70
N ALA A 281 -13.56 -6.03 11.00
CA ALA A 281 -13.55 -6.10 9.56
C ALA A 281 -14.50 -7.19 9.05
N ARG A 282 -15.37 -6.84 8.10
CA ARG A 282 -16.36 -7.74 7.49
C ARG A 282 -16.29 -7.68 5.97
N THR A 283 -16.23 -8.84 5.34
CA THR A 283 -16.25 -9.03 3.88
C THR A 283 -17.18 -10.17 3.50
N VAL A 284 -18.00 -9.98 2.47
CA VAL A 284 -18.76 -11.05 1.82
C VAL A 284 -18.02 -11.50 0.56
N PHE A 285 -17.87 -12.80 0.37
CA PHE A 285 -17.25 -13.41 -0.80
C PHE A 285 -18.23 -14.34 -1.52
N GLN A 286 -18.10 -14.44 -2.84
CA GLN A 286 -18.84 -15.41 -3.66
C GLN A 286 -17.93 -15.94 -4.78
N ARG A 287 -17.90 -17.26 -4.98
CA ARG A 287 -17.18 -17.87 -6.11
C ARG A 287 -17.95 -17.61 -7.42
N LEU A 288 -17.28 -17.01 -8.40
CA LEU A 288 -17.81 -16.83 -9.76
C LEU A 288 -17.42 -17.99 -10.68
N ALA A 289 -16.20 -18.49 -10.55
CA ALA A 289 -15.70 -19.61 -11.33
C ALA A 289 -14.62 -20.39 -10.56
N TYR A 290 -14.42 -21.64 -10.93
CA TYR A 290 -13.27 -22.46 -10.53
C TYR A 290 -12.72 -23.15 -11.77
N TYR A 291 -11.40 -23.12 -11.90
CA TYR A 291 -10.69 -23.79 -12.98
C TYR A 291 -9.75 -24.83 -12.36
N PRO A 292 -9.89 -26.12 -12.72
CA PRO A 292 -8.97 -27.16 -12.29
C PRO A 292 -7.55 -26.89 -12.80
N PRO A 293 -6.52 -27.55 -12.24
CA PRO A 293 -5.20 -27.52 -12.86
C PRO A 293 -5.30 -28.04 -14.29
N THR A 294 -4.53 -27.43 -15.20
CA THR A 294 -4.35 -27.98 -16.55
C THR A 294 -3.61 -29.31 -16.43
N LYS A 295 -4.27 -30.42 -16.78
CA LYS A 295 -3.57 -31.71 -16.94
C LYS A 295 -2.45 -31.51 -17.96
N LYS A 296 -1.21 -31.86 -17.57
CA LYS A 296 -0.07 -31.82 -18.51
C LYS A 296 -0.37 -32.80 -19.65
N TYR A 297 -0.16 -32.36 -20.89
CA TYR A 297 0.01 -33.28 -22.01
C TYR A 297 1.20 -34.19 -21.70
N ASP A 298 1.01 -35.48 -21.90
CA ASP A 298 2.01 -36.50 -22.19
C ASP A 298 3.38 -36.32 -21.52
N ARG A 299 3.44 -36.66 -20.23
CA ARG A 299 4.64 -37.36 -19.75
C ARG A 299 4.59 -38.77 -20.33
N GLU A 300 5.37 -39.04 -21.38
CA GLU A 300 5.79 -40.42 -21.63
C GLU A 300 6.46 -40.95 -20.35
N PRO A 301 6.25 -42.24 -20.02
CA PRO A 301 6.90 -42.84 -18.87
C PRO A 301 8.38 -43.01 -19.16
N THR A 302 9.19 -42.02 -18.79
CA THR A 302 10.63 -42.22 -18.61
C THR A 302 10.82 -43.28 -17.54
N SER A 303 11.18 -44.48 -17.98
CA SER A 303 11.59 -45.57 -17.11
C SER A 303 12.74 -45.14 -16.21
N GLU A 304 12.79 -45.72 -15.00
CA GLU A 304 13.82 -45.56 -13.96
C GLU A 304 13.68 -44.30 -13.09
N GLY A 305 13.36 -44.51 -11.79
CA GLY A 305 13.19 -43.41 -10.84
C GLY A 305 12.56 -43.81 -9.49
N ASN A 306 13.11 -44.82 -8.81
CA ASN A 306 12.86 -45.25 -7.42
C ASN A 306 11.40 -45.37 -6.90
N ALA A 307 11.05 -46.59 -6.48
CA ALA A 307 9.84 -46.85 -5.70
C ALA A 307 9.87 -46.18 -4.33
N ASP A 308 8.71 -45.69 -3.88
CA ASP A 308 8.51 -45.18 -2.52
C ASP A 308 8.92 -46.22 -1.47
N SER A 309 9.66 -45.78 -0.45
CA SER A 309 10.00 -46.64 0.69
C SER A 309 8.80 -46.80 1.62
N PRO A 310 8.44 -48.03 2.09
CA PRO A 310 7.22 -48.25 2.87
C PRO A 310 7.14 -47.58 4.25
N ALA A 311 8.14 -46.79 4.65
CA ALA A 311 8.25 -46.19 5.98
C ALA A 311 7.29 -45.01 6.21
N ASP A 312 6.95 -44.25 5.16
CA ASP A 312 6.12 -43.04 5.28
C ASP A 312 4.64 -43.34 5.53
N ALA A 313 4.20 -44.59 5.34
CA ALA A 313 2.82 -45.02 5.59
C ALA A 313 2.45 -45.13 7.09
N ALA A 314 3.44 -45.09 8.00
CA ALA A 314 3.24 -45.32 9.43
C ALA A 314 3.14 -44.04 10.28
N SER A 315 3.46 -42.87 9.74
CA SER A 315 3.30 -41.60 10.45
C SER A 315 2.00 -40.90 10.03
N GLY A 316 1.09 -40.66 10.98
CA GLY A 316 -0.17 -39.95 10.76
C GLY A 316 -0.01 -38.44 10.52
N ALA A 317 1.09 -38.00 9.89
CA ALA A 317 1.33 -36.61 9.53
C ALA A 317 0.36 -36.20 8.42
N GLY A 318 -0.57 -35.30 8.77
CA GLY A 318 -1.74 -35.00 7.94
C GLY A 318 -1.43 -34.52 6.52
N ARG A 319 -2.31 -34.88 5.57
CA ARG A 319 -2.36 -34.33 4.22
C ARG A 319 -2.27 -32.80 4.26
N ARG A 320 -1.27 -32.23 3.58
CA ARG A 320 -0.97 -30.78 3.53
C ARG A 320 -2.21 -29.98 3.02
N PRO A 321 -2.85 -29.11 3.83
CA PRO A 321 -4.13 -28.47 3.48
C PRO A 321 -4.23 -27.71 2.15
N TRP A 322 -3.14 -27.15 1.62
CA TRP A 322 -3.09 -26.50 0.30
C TRP A 322 -2.50 -27.40 -0.79
N SER A 323 -1.81 -28.50 -0.49
CA SER A 323 -1.26 -29.36 -1.56
C SER A 323 -2.35 -30.13 -2.31
N GLY A 324 -3.55 -30.25 -1.71
CA GLY A 324 -4.76 -30.70 -2.39
C GLY A 324 -5.60 -29.55 -3.01
N LYS A 325 -5.21 -28.28 -2.84
CA LYS A 325 -5.90 -27.11 -3.42
C LYS A 325 -5.31 -26.79 -4.80
N GLU A 326 -5.45 -27.74 -5.72
CA GLU A 326 -5.08 -27.54 -7.12
C GLU A 326 -6.02 -26.54 -7.82
N GLY A 327 -5.54 -25.94 -8.91
CA GLY A 327 -6.33 -24.98 -9.70
C GLY A 327 -6.49 -23.62 -9.02
N TYR A 328 -7.46 -22.84 -9.49
CA TYR A 328 -7.75 -21.51 -8.94
C TYR A 328 -9.23 -21.15 -9.07
N SER A 329 -9.68 -20.23 -8.22
CA SER A 329 -11.03 -19.67 -8.29
C SER A 329 -10.99 -18.18 -8.60
N ILE A 330 -12.03 -17.70 -9.29
CA ILE A 330 -12.32 -16.27 -9.42
C ILE A 330 -13.43 -15.94 -8.42
N VAL A 331 -13.16 -14.99 -7.54
CA VAL A 331 -14.00 -14.67 -6.38
C VAL A 331 -14.40 -13.21 -6.41
N ARG A 332 -15.72 -12.96 -6.32
CA ARG A 332 -16.31 -11.65 -6.08
C ARG A 332 -16.16 -11.32 -4.59
N CYS A 333 -15.68 -10.12 -4.27
CA CYS A 333 -15.39 -9.69 -2.91
C CYS A 333 -16.08 -8.35 -2.63
N MET A 334 -16.91 -8.28 -1.58
CA MET A 334 -17.62 -7.07 -1.16
C MET A 334 -17.23 -6.72 0.28
N PRO A 335 -16.22 -5.84 0.47
CA PRO A 335 -15.81 -5.40 1.79
C PRO A 335 -16.80 -4.36 2.33
N VAL A 336 -17.46 -4.68 3.45
CA VAL A 336 -18.34 -3.72 4.16
C VAL A 336 -17.47 -2.64 4.78
N THR A 337 -16.46 -3.04 5.55
CA THR A 337 -15.44 -2.18 6.14
C THR A 337 -14.34 -1.79 5.12
N GLY A 338 -13.28 -1.10 5.57
CA GLY A 338 -12.18 -0.64 4.71
C GLY A 338 -10.82 -0.65 5.41
N ARG A 339 -10.39 -1.79 5.95
CA ARG A 339 -9.07 -1.91 6.61
C ARG A 339 -7.96 -2.19 5.58
N THR A 340 -6.72 -1.79 5.91
CA THR A 340 -5.54 -2.03 5.05
C THR A 340 -5.35 -3.54 4.80
N HIS A 341 -5.12 -3.92 3.54
CA HIS A 341 -4.99 -5.32 3.10
C HIS A 341 -6.21 -6.22 3.43
N GLN A 342 -7.38 -5.69 3.78
CA GLN A 342 -8.52 -6.49 4.31
C GLN A 342 -8.88 -7.71 3.45
N LEU A 343 -9.04 -7.52 2.14
CA LEU A 343 -9.40 -8.61 1.22
C LEU A 343 -8.30 -9.69 1.17
N ARG A 344 -7.03 -9.28 1.19
CA ARG A 344 -5.86 -10.16 1.12
C ARG A 344 -5.76 -11.03 2.38
N VAL A 345 -5.90 -10.40 3.56
CA VAL A 345 -5.87 -11.04 4.88
C VAL A 345 -7.08 -11.97 5.10
N HIS A 346 -8.29 -11.54 4.73
CA HIS A 346 -9.48 -12.40 4.86
C HIS A 346 -9.42 -13.62 3.93
N LEU A 347 -8.99 -13.45 2.68
CA LEU A 347 -8.84 -14.55 1.73
C LEU A 347 -7.76 -15.54 2.19
N GLN A 348 -6.64 -15.04 2.72
CA GLN A 348 -5.61 -15.86 3.36
C GLN A 348 -6.16 -16.63 4.57
N PHE A 349 -6.87 -15.97 5.49
CA PHE A 349 -7.42 -16.59 6.69
C PHE A 349 -8.42 -17.70 6.37
N LEU A 350 -9.21 -17.56 5.30
CA LEU A 350 -10.09 -18.60 4.76
C LEU A 350 -9.32 -19.74 4.04
N GLY A 351 -7.99 -19.71 4.02
CA GLY A 351 -7.14 -20.68 3.35
C GLY A 351 -7.14 -20.59 1.82
N HIS A 352 -7.56 -19.46 1.26
CA HIS A 352 -7.63 -19.18 -0.17
C HIS A 352 -6.96 -17.83 -0.50
N PRO A 353 -5.67 -17.64 -0.21
CA PRO A 353 -4.98 -16.40 -0.51
C PRO A 353 -4.96 -16.11 -2.02
N ILE A 354 -4.83 -14.83 -2.37
CA ILE A 354 -4.67 -14.37 -3.77
C ILE A 354 -3.41 -15.01 -4.35
N GLN A 355 -3.53 -15.65 -5.51
CA GLN A 355 -2.56 -16.65 -5.96
C GLN A 355 -1.15 -16.08 -6.25
N ASN A 356 -1.05 -14.80 -6.60
CA ASN A 356 0.23 -14.10 -6.79
C ASN A 356 0.54 -13.08 -5.68
N ASP A 357 -0.01 -13.23 -4.46
CA ASP A 357 0.25 -12.30 -3.36
C ASP A 357 1.65 -12.50 -2.75
N PRO A 358 2.59 -11.55 -2.89
CA PRO A 358 3.98 -11.75 -2.46
C PRO A 358 4.14 -11.78 -0.94
N ILE A 359 3.13 -11.34 -0.18
CA ILE A 359 3.13 -11.33 1.29
C ILE A 359 2.29 -12.50 1.81
N TYR A 360 1.03 -12.60 1.39
CA TYR A 360 0.03 -13.47 2.03
C TYR A 360 -0.11 -14.86 1.40
N ALA A 361 0.45 -15.07 0.21
CA ALA A 361 0.59 -16.37 -0.42
C ALA A 361 2.03 -16.89 -0.34
N ASN A 362 2.81 -16.53 0.69
CA ASN A 362 4.22 -16.89 0.82
C ASN A 362 4.49 -17.86 1.98
N GLN A 363 4.84 -19.11 1.66
CA GLN A 363 5.15 -20.16 2.63
C GLN A 363 6.42 -19.93 3.45
N LYS A 364 7.43 -19.22 2.91
CA LYS A 364 8.64 -18.87 3.68
C LYS A 364 8.32 -17.95 4.86
N VAL A 365 7.25 -17.17 4.75
CA VAL A 365 6.78 -16.24 5.79
C VAL A 365 5.81 -16.94 6.75
N TRP A 366 4.70 -17.43 6.20
CA TRP A 366 3.54 -17.91 6.96
C TRP A 366 3.58 -19.40 7.30
N GLY A 367 4.66 -20.07 6.94
CA GLY A 367 4.75 -21.52 7.03
C GLY A 367 3.83 -22.21 6.04
N PHE A 368 3.65 -23.50 6.27
CA PHE A 368 2.90 -24.40 5.41
C PHE A 368 1.42 -23.98 5.27
N ASP A 369 0.68 -23.80 6.37
CA ASP A 369 -0.75 -23.42 6.38
C ASP A 369 -1.08 -22.01 5.88
N LEU A 370 -0.07 -21.22 5.46
CA LEU A 370 -0.22 -19.87 4.95
C LEU A 370 -1.01 -18.92 5.88
N GLY A 371 -1.06 -19.19 7.19
CA GLY A 371 -1.83 -18.42 8.16
C GLY A 371 -3.36 -18.68 8.13
N SER A 372 -3.81 -19.72 7.42
CA SER A 372 -5.22 -20.14 7.38
C SER A 372 -5.73 -20.47 8.79
N HIS A 373 -6.85 -19.86 9.18
CA HIS A 373 -7.51 -20.04 10.48
C HIS A 373 -6.64 -19.84 11.75
N ASP A 374 -5.42 -19.29 11.64
CA ASP A 374 -4.50 -19.07 12.76
C ASP A 374 -4.68 -17.66 13.36
N SER A 375 -5.88 -17.41 13.93
CA SER A 375 -6.25 -16.19 14.66
C SER A 375 -5.51 -16.04 15.99
N ASP A 376 -5.06 -17.16 16.55
CA ASP A 376 -4.60 -17.28 17.94
C ASP A 376 -3.07 -17.40 18.04
N ALA A 377 -2.35 -17.39 16.90
CA ALA A 377 -0.90 -17.52 16.80
C ALA A 377 -0.34 -18.92 17.17
N SER A 378 -1.18 -19.95 17.12
CA SER A 378 -0.85 -21.29 17.61
C SER A 378 0.11 -22.06 16.70
N LEU A 379 0.15 -21.74 15.40
CA LEU A 379 1.07 -22.36 14.44
C LEU A 379 2.32 -21.50 14.21
N ASN A 380 2.15 -20.17 14.13
CA ASN A 380 3.27 -19.23 13.95
C ASN A 380 3.04 -17.96 14.78
N SER A 381 4.03 -17.62 15.61
CA SER A 381 4.07 -16.35 16.35
C SER A 381 4.13 -15.14 15.41
N ASP A 382 3.77 -13.95 15.90
CA ASP A 382 3.90 -12.74 15.07
C ASP A 382 5.37 -12.32 14.92
N GLU A 383 6.18 -12.53 15.95
CA GLU A 383 7.63 -12.31 15.96
C GLU A 383 8.34 -13.13 14.87
N ASP A 384 8.00 -14.41 14.72
CA ASP A 384 8.59 -15.29 13.69
C ASP A 384 8.24 -14.82 12.28
N ILE A 385 6.97 -14.48 12.04
CA ILE A 385 6.50 -14.02 10.73
C ILE A 385 7.13 -12.68 10.37
N ILE A 386 7.21 -11.74 11.33
CA ILE A 386 7.87 -10.45 11.17
C ILE A 386 9.37 -10.66 10.88
N SER A 387 10.03 -11.56 11.61
CA SER A 387 11.44 -11.92 11.40
C SER A 387 11.68 -12.47 9.99
N ARG A 388 10.90 -13.47 9.56
CA ARG A 388 10.99 -14.07 8.21
C ARG A 388 10.74 -13.03 7.11
N LEU A 389 9.67 -12.24 7.22
CA LEU A 389 9.35 -11.19 6.26
C LEU A 389 10.40 -10.07 6.20
N SER A 390 11.11 -9.80 7.31
CA SER A 390 12.17 -8.77 7.37
C SER A 390 13.47 -9.12 6.65
N ARG A 391 13.69 -10.42 6.33
CA ARG A 391 14.85 -10.94 5.58
C ARG A 391 14.62 -10.90 4.06
N MET A 392 13.36 -10.93 3.63
CA MET A 392 12.98 -10.82 2.23
C MET A 392 13.27 -9.43 1.68
N GLY A 393 13.74 -9.36 0.44
CA GLY A 393 14.22 -8.14 -0.21
C GLY A 393 15.61 -7.66 0.28
N LYS A 394 16.24 -8.40 1.20
CA LYS A 394 17.65 -8.20 1.59
C LYS A 394 18.51 -9.37 1.14
N GLU A 395 18.08 -10.58 1.49
CA GLU A 395 18.80 -11.84 1.21
C GLU A 395 17.96 -12.79 0.33
N ASP A 396 16.62 -12.69 0.43
CA ASP A 396 15.66 -13.63 -0.18
C ASP A 396 14.64 -12.94 -1.11
N VAL A 397 14.19 -13.64 -2.15
CA VAL A 397 13.15 -13.17 -3.10
C VAL A 397 11.73 -13.37 -2.55
N ALA A 398 10.82 -12.44 -2.88
CA ALA A 398 9.40 -12.54 -2.55
C ALA A 398 8.61 -13.50 -3.47
N THR A 399 8.76 -14.80 -3.24
CA THR A 399 8.02 -15.86 -3.96
C THR A 399 6.60 -16.05 -3.41
N ALA A 400 5.58 -15.62 -4.15
CA ALA A 400 4.23 -16.16 -3.95
C ALA A 400 4.20 -17.65 -4.35
N VAL A 401 3.28 -18.44 -3.78
CA VAL A 401 3.10 -19.87 -4.13
C VAL A 401 2.42 -20.00 -5.50
N ALA A 402 3.19 -19.73 -6.55
CA ALA A 402 2.85 -20.07 -7.91
C ALA A 402 3.01 -21.57 -8.12
N TYR A 403 1.94 -22.24 -8.58
CA TYR A 403 1.99 -23.67 -8.90
C TYR A 403 2.74 -23.89 -10.23
N TYR A 404 3.88 -24.59 -10.15
CA TYR A 404 4.68 -25.20 -11.22
C TYR A 404 5.14 -24.34 -12.41
N ASP A 405 6.41 -23.95 -12.38
CA ASP A 405 7.45 -24.77 -13.02
C ASP A 405 8.79 -24.53 -12.30
N GLU A 406 9.62 -25.55 -12.06
CA GLU A 406 10.93 -25.33 -11.42
C GLU A 406 11.85 -24.45 -12.29
N MET A 407 11.68 -24.51 -13.61
CA MET A 407 12.31 -23.58 -14.55
C MET A 407 11.75 -22.15 -14.45
N VAL A 408 10.47 -21.96 -14.17
CA VAL A 408 9.87 -20.63 -13.95
C VAL A 408 10.31 -20.09 -12.60
N ASP A 409 10.38 -20.93 -11.57
CA ASP A 409 10.84 -20.55 -10.23
C ASP A 409 12.34 -20.20 -10.24
N GLU A 410 13.19 -20.90 -11.01
CA GLU A 410 14.56 -20.45 -11.29
C GLU A 410 14.62 -19.16 -12.14
N TYR A 411 13.74 -19.00 -13.12
CA TYR A 411 13.69 -17.84 -14.00
C TYR A 411 13.22 -16.57 -13.26
N GLU A 412 12.26 -16.69 -12.34
CA GLU A 412 11.78 -15.59 -11.49
C GLU A 412 12.73 -15.31 -10.32
N LYS A 413 13.41 -16.33 -9.75
CA LYS A 413 14.55 -16.12 -8.83
C LYS A 413 15.71 -15.34 -9.48
N ARG A 414 15.79 -15.27 -10.81
CA ARG A 414 16.73 -14.43 -11.56
C ARG A 414 16.21 -13.02 -11.89
N ARG A 415 14.92 -12.70 -11.65
CA ARG A 415 14.27 -11.46 -12.14
C ARG A 415 13.38 -10.70 -11.15
N ALA A 416 13.38 -11.04 -9.86
CA ALA A 416 12.80 -10.20 -8.81
C ALA A 416 13.80 -9.14 -8.31
N GLU A 417 13.34 -8.04 -7.69
CA GLU A 417 14.19 -7.00 -7.10
C GLU A 417 15.29 -7.59 -6.19
N LYS A 418 16.50 -7.66 -6.73
CA LYS A 418 17.75 -7.84 -5.99
C LYS A 418 18.54 -6.54 -6.05
N MET A 419 19.48 -6.34 -5.13
CA MET A 419 20.54 -5.36 -5.39
C MET A 419 21.29 -5.84 -6.64
N SER A 420 21.42 -5.00 -7.68
CA SER A 420 22.00 -5.41 -8.97
C SER A 420 23.50 -5.71 -8.89
N GLY A 421 24.13 -5.38 -7.75
CA GLY A 421 25.59 -5.34 -7.59
C GLY A 421 26.18 -4.00 -8.02
N GLU A 422 25.41 -3.18 -8.73
CA GLU A 422 25.80 -1.84 -9.15
C GLU A 422 25.48 -0.81 -8.06
N VAL A 423 26.25 0.28 -8.06
CA VAL A 423 26.04 1.43 -7.18
C VAL A 423 25.87 2.68 -8.03
N CYS A 424 25.09 3.65 -7.56
CA CYS A 424 25.01 4.95 -8.22
C CYS A 424 26.34 5.70 -8.12
N ASP A 425 26.92 6.09 -9.25
CA ASP A 425 28.19 6.85 -9.32
C ASP A 425 28.20 8.09 -8.39
N MET A 426 27.07 8.81 -8.30
CA MET A 426 26.95 10.05 -7.53
C MET A 426 26.86 9.86 -6.01
N CYS A 427 26.21 8.78 -5.53
CA CYS A 427 25.86 8.65 -4.11
C CYS A 427 26.14 7.26 -3.52
N GLN A 428 26.78 6.38 -4.29
CA GLN A 428 27.20 5.02 -3.94
C GLN A 428 26.06 4.14 -3.37
N THR A 429 24.81 4.51 -3.67
CA THR A 429 23.60 3.76 -3.31
C THR A 429 23.53 2.49 -4.15
N PRO A 430 23.39 1.30 -3.55
CA PRO A 430 23.09 0.08 -4.29
C PRO A 430 21.82 0.25 -5.11
N LEU A 431 21.91 -0.07 -6.40
CA LEU A 431 20.78 -0.06 -7.31
C LEU A 431 20.02 -1.38 -7.23
N TYR A 432 18.73 -1.34 -7.53
CA TYR A 432 17.87 -2.52 -7.60
C TYR A 432 17.66 -2.91 -9.06
N THR A 433 17.54 -4.21 -9.33
CA THR A 433 17.14 -4.72 -10.64
C THR A 433 15.71 -4.28 -11.00
N ASP A 434 15.38 -4.33 -12.30
CA ASP A 434 14.01 -4.11 -12.74
C ASP A 434 13.03 -5.12 -12.09
N PRO A 435 11.82 -4.68 -11.71
CA PRO A 435 10.83 -5.51 -11.03
C PRO A 435 10.18 -6.52 -11.97
N GLY A 436 9.98 -7.73 -11.45
CA GLY A 436 9.30 -8.80 -12.17
C GLY A 436 7.79 -8.54 -12.38
N PRO A 437 7.11 -9.26 -13.30
CA PRO A 437 5.66 -9.14 -13.50
C PRO A 437 4.83 -9.40 -12.23
N HIS A 438 5.32 -10.28 -11.33
CA HIS A 438 4.72 -10.55 -10.03
C HIS A 438 4.92 -9.41 -9.01
N GLU A 439 5.90 -8.52 -9.20
CA GLU A 439 6.15 -7.34 -8.35
C GLU A 439 5.41 -6.08 -8.82
N LEU A 440 4.76 -6.19 -9.97
CA LEU A 440 3.99 -5.13 -10.62
C LEU A 440 2.49 -5.43 -10.65
N SER A 441 2.07 -6.65 -10.32
CA SER A 441 0.66 -7.06 -10.36
C SER A 441 0.24 -7.86 -9.12
N LEU A 442 -0.96 -7.57 -8.62
CA LEU A 442 -1.72 -8.46 -7.73
C LEU A 442 -3.02 -8.80 -8.46
N TRP A 443 -3.44 -10.06 -8.41
CA TRP A 443 -4.72 -10.49 -8.96
C TRP A 443 -5.88 -10.16 -8.01
N LEU A 444 -5.97 -8.86 -7.72
CA LEU A 444 -7.02 -8.17 -7.01
C LEU A 444 -7.31 -6.87 -7.77
N HIS A 445 -8.57 -6.70 -8.18
CA HIS A 445 -8.99 -5.55 -8.97
C HIS A 445 -10.27 -4.94 -8.38
N SER A 446 -10.28 -3.62 -8.22
CA SER A 446 -11.43 -2.86 -7.75
C SER A 446 -12.39 -2.62 -8.91
N LEU A 447 -13.50 -3.36 -8.92
CA LEU A 447 -14.32 -3.58 -10.11
C LEU A 447 -15.49 -2.59 -10.24
N ARG A 448 -16.15 -2.28 -9.13
CA ARG A 448 -17.32 -1.40 -9.10
C ARG A 448 -17.43 -0.64 -7.79
N TYR A 449 -17.90 0.59 -7.91
CA TYR A 449 -18.38 1.41 -6.79
C TYR A 449 -19.76 1.96 -7.17
N GLU A 450 -20.69 1.95 -6.21
CA GLU A 450 -22.05 2.46 -6.42
C GLU A 450 -22.58 3.09 -5.14
N ASP A 451 -23.30 4.20 -5.27
CA ASP A 451 -24.05 4.79 -4.17
C ASP A 451 -25.27 3.92 -3.82
N LYS A 452 -25.51 3.66 -2.53
CA LYS A 452 -26.63 2.82 -2.05
C LYS A 452 -28.02 3.34 -2.42
N HIS A 453 -28.14 4.62 -2.79
CA HIS A 453 -29.39 5.22 -3.26
C HIS A 453 -29.47 5.29 -4.79
N GLY A 454 -28.54 4.63 -5.50
CA GLY A 454 -28.51 4.56 -6.97
C GLY A 454 -28.15 5.88 -7.65
N LYS A 455 -27.64 6.89 -6.90
CA LYS A 455 -27.36 8.22 -7.46
C LYS A 455 -26.24 8.20 -8.50
N TRP A 456 -25.26 7.33 -8.33
CA TRP A 456 -24.14 7.15 -9.24
C TRP A 456 -23.57 5.73 -9.12
N GLY A 457 -23.01 5.22 -10.21
CA GLY A 457 -22.35 3.92 -10.27
C GLY A 457 -21.26 3.92 -11.33
N TYR A 458 -20.10 3.35 -11.00
CA TYR A 458 -18.95 3.26 -11.88
C TYR A 458 -18.43 1.81 -11.92
N VAL A 459 -18.07 1.35 -13.11
CA VAL A 459 -17.59 -0.01 -13.39
C VAL A 459 -16.32 0.06 -14.23
N SER A 460 -15.31 -0.73 -13.87
CA SER A 460 -14.11 -0.93 -14.70
C SER A 460 -14.25 -2.20 -15.57
N PRO A 461 -13.53 -2.29 -16.70
CA PRO A 461 -13.41 -3.54 -17.44
C PRO A 461 -12.81 -4.67 -16.59
N LEU A 462 -13.25 -5.91 -16.80
CA LEU A 462 -12.63 -7.07 -16.18
C LEU A 462 -11.16 -7.19 -16.59
N PRO A 463 -10.22 -7.43 -15.65
CA PRO A 463 -8.82 -7.65 -15.99
C PRO A 463 -8.64 -9.01 -16.68
N ALA A 464 -7.69 -9.08 -17.61
CA ALA A 464 -7.47 -10.28 -18.44
C ALA A 464 -7.24 -11.58 -17.64
N TRP A 465 -6.63 -11.49 -16.45
CA TRP A 465 -6.39 -12.65 -15.57
C TRP A 465 -7.66 -13.22 -14.90
N ALA A 466 -8.77 -12.48 -14.94
CA ALA A 466 -10.06 -12.91 -14.38
C ALA A 466 -10.99 -13.54 -15.42
N LEU A 467 -10.70 -13.36 -16.72
CA LEU A 467 -11.47 -13.95 -17.82
C LEU A 467 -11.29 -15.49 -17.85
N PRO A 468 -12.28 -16.25 -18.32
CA PRO A 468 -12.16 -17.69 -18.44
C PRO A 468 -11.05 -18.11 -19.42
N PRO A 469 -10.27 -19.15 -19.10
CA PRO A 469 -9.39 -19.79 -20.08
C PRO A 469 -10.21 -20.46 -21.19
N LYS A 470 -9.61 -20.63 -22.37
CA LYS A 470 -10.26 -21.23 -23.54
C LYS A 470 -10.89 -22.58 -23.20
N GLY A 471 -12.17 -22.76 -23.56
CA GLY A 471 -12.93 -23.99 -23.31
C GLY A 471 -13.59 -24.09 -21.93
N PHE A 472 -13.42 -23.10 -21.05
CA PHE A 472 -14.11 -23.06 -19.75
C PHE A 472 -15.13 -21.92 -19.70
N ASN A 473 -16.19 -22.11 -18.89
CA ASN A 473 -17.17 -21.07 -18.58
C ASN A 473 -16.69 -20.20 -17.39
N GLY A 474 -17.08 -18.94 -17.37
CA GLY A 474 -16.72 -18.01 -16.30
C GLY A 474 -17.13 -16.56 -16.59
N PRO A 475 -16.70 -15.58 -15.76
CA PRO A 475 -17.07 -14.19 -15.92
C PRO A 475 -16.42 -13.57 -17.16
N THR A 476 -17.24 -13.27 -18.17
CA THR A 476 -16.85 -12.55 -19.40
C THR A 476 -17.28 -11.09 -19.41
N GLN A 477 -18.23 -10.72 -18.54
CA GLN A 477 -18.74 -9.37 -18.33
C GLN A 477 -18.91 -9.09 -16.85
N VAL A 478 -18.99 -7.82 -16.47
CA VAL A 478 -19.36 -7.42 -15.11
C VAL A 478 -20.86 -7.61 -14.94
N GLY A 479 -21.27 -8.58 -14.11
CA GLY A 479 -22.68 -8.82 -13.79
C GLY A 479 -23.30 -7.69 -12.97
N ASP A 480 -24.57 -7.82 -12.58
CA ASP A 480 -25.26 -6.79 -11.78
C ASP A 480 -24.87 -6.83 -10.28
N MET A 481 -25.16 -5.76 -9.51
CA MET A 481 -24.90 -5.71 -8.06
C MET A 481 -25.92 -6.53 -7.23
N GLY A 482 -27.01 -7.01 -7.84
CA GLY A 482 -28.10 -7.74 -7.19
C GLY A 482 -27.71 -9.00 -6.37
N ALA A 483 -28.68 -9.43 -5.55
CA ALA A 483 -28.65 -10.52 -4.55
C ALA A 483 -27.70 -10.31 -3.36
N LEU A 484 -26.41 -10.06 -3.59
CA LEU A 484 -25.38 -10.09 -2.52
C LEU A 484 -25.41 -8.87 -1.57
N VAL A 485 -25.93 -7.73 -2.02
CA VAL A 485 -26.04 -6.53 -1.18
C VAL A 485 -26.90 -6.79 0.05
N GLU A 486 -27.93 -7.63 -0.07
CA GLU A 486 -28.75 -8.00 1.09
C GLU A 486 -27.94 -8.74 2.16
N ALA A 487 -27.09 -9.70 1.81
CA ALA A 487 -26.24 -10.40 2.78
C ALA A 487 -25.08 -9.53 3.33
N ALA A 488 -24.69 -8.49 2.60
CA ALA A 488 -23.78 -7.46 3.08
C ALA A 488 -24.45 -6.53 4.13
N VAL A 489 -25.79 -6.43 4.15
CA VAL A 489 -26.58 -5.48 4.94
C VAL A 489 -27.43 -6.14 6.04
N LYS A 490 -27.79 -7.42 5.92
CA LYS A 490 -28.76 -8.13 6.79
C LYS A 490 -28.33 -8.33 8.25
N GLU A 491 -27.05 -8.23 8.57
CA GLU A 491 -26.58 -8.13 9.94
C GLU A 491 -26.13 -6.70 10.20
N ALA A 492 -26.78 -6.04 11.17
CA ALA A 492 -26.31 -4.75 11.67
C ALA A 492 -24.89 -4.91 12.22
N ASP A 493 -23.99 -4.04 11.78
CA ASP A 493 -22.70 -3.89 12.46
C ASP A 493 -22.99 -3.43 13.91
N PRO A 494 -22.40 -4.05 14.94
CA PRO A 494 -22.50 -3.55 16.31
C PRO A 494 -21.74 -2.23 16.54
N GLU A 495 -20.95 -1.74 15.56
CA GLU A 495 -20.42 -0.35 15.48
C GLU A 495 -21.36 0.60 14.71
#